data_AF-A0A482V7N9-F1
#
_entry.id   AF-A0A482V7N9-F1
#
_cell.length_a   1.000
_cell.length_b   1.000
_cell.length_c   1.000
_cell.angle_alpha   90.00
_cell.angle_beta   90.00
_cell.angle_gamma   90.00
#
_symmetry.space_group_name_H-M   'P 1'
#
loop_
_entity.id
_entity.type
_entity.pdbx_description
1 polymer ?
#
loop_
_entity_poly.entity_id
_entity_poly.type
_entity_poly.pdbx_seq_one_letter_code
_entity_poly.pdbx_strand_id
1 'polypeptide(L)'
;MDYKETRLMTVHGGITLIEIYFIFFVFNIKEFVSYGPVFFTMLYVSISLSRLNLETAGVLEIITIPIYSKFMGDISGDITMWAFESAGSETYSKIKKDIKIVTICAVANFALAFVAGCFYVQYLPNESELFWAYKLFEDHFSSQSPALTIIYKLTIPLMGYVMVVHAIQSIYYTQHMKFQMNMLHKHVKHLTDYENDRISEEMYYDEEYQTEICRRLRYCIERHINLVK
;
A
#
# COMPACT_ATOMS: atom_id res chain seq x y z
N MET A 1 -2.69 8.28 20.05
CA MET A 1 -1.23 8.23 19.84
C MET A 1 -0.66 7.22 20.82
N ASP A 2 -0.31 6.01 20.37
CA ASP A 2 0.36 5.05 21.26
C ASP A 2 1.85 5.44 21.33
N TYR A 3 2.32 5.75 22.53
CA TYR A 3 3.66 6.29 22.81
C TYR A 3 4.80 5.39 22.29
N LYS A 4 4.50 4.13 21.98
CA LYS A 4 5.43 3.13 21.44
C LYS A 4 5.84 3.39 19.98
N GLU A 5 4.94 3.89 19.15
CA GLU A 5 5.21 4.08 17.70
C GLU A 5 6.16 5.23 17.44
N THR A 6 6.00 6.33 18.19
CA THR A 6 6.88 7.50 18.12
C THR A 6 8.31 7.16 18.53
N ARG A 7 8.50 6.31 19.55
CA ARG A 7 9.83 5.88 20.02
C ARG A 7 10.55 5.01 18.99
N LEU A 8 9.82 4.11 18.33
CA LEU A 8 10.37 3.27 17.26
C LEU A 8 10.86 4.13 16.10
N MET A 9 10.07 5.11 15.69
CA MET A 9 10.41 6.02 14.60
C MET A 9 11.68 6.83 14.90
N THR A 10 11.84 7.32 16.14
CA THR A 10 13.04 8.09 16.52
C THR A 10 14.31 7.24 16.44
N VAL A 11 14.28 6.01 16.93
CA VAL A 11 15.46 5.13 16.95
C VAL A 11 15.88 4.74 15.53
N HIS A 12 14.95 4.23 14.73
CA HIS A 12 15.27 3.78 13.38
C HIS A 12 15.48 4.94 12.40
N GLY A 13 14.74 6.03 12.55
CA GLY A 13 14.93 7.25 11.78
C GLY A 13 16.32 7.86 12.04
N GLY A 14 16.74 7.92 13.30
CA GLY A 14 18.08 8.40 13.66
C GLY A 14 19.19 7.55 13.03
N ILE A 15 19.10 6.22 13.15
CA ILE A 15 20.08 5.30 12.56
C ILE A 15 20.10 5.42 11.03
N THR A 16 18.94 5.48 10.39
CA THR A 16 18.82 5.63 8.93
C THR A 16 19.45 6.94 8.44
N LEU A 17 19.28 8.05 9.18
CA LEU A 17 19.90 9.33 8.83
C LEU A 17 21.42 9.30 8.93
N ILE A 18 21.97 8.62 9.94
CA ILE A 18 23.42 8.43 10.05
C ILE A 18 23.88 7.51 8.90
N GLU A 19 23.16 6.43 8.61
CA GLU A 19 23.50 5.52 7.51
C GLU A 19 23.50 6.23 6.15
N ILE A 20 22.55 7.14 5.89
CA ILE A 20 22.51 8.00 4.71
C ILE A 20 23.81 8.80 4.59
N TYR A 21 24.26 9.44 5.67
CA TYR A 21 25.53 10.17 5.67
C TYR A 21 26.70 9.24 5.30
N PHE A 22 26.76 8.04 5.90
CA PHE A 22 27.81 7.08 5.58
C PHE A 22 27.76 6.61 4.13
N ILE A 23 26.58 6.31 3.58
CA ILE A 23 26.41 5.90 2.18
C ILE A 23 26.94 6.98 1.22
N PHE A 24 26.65 8.25 1.48
CA PHE A 24 27.04 9.33 0.57
C PHE A 24 28.49 9.78 0.71
N PHE A 25 29.07 9.69 1.92
CA PHE A 25 30.36 10.33 2.21
C PHE A 25 31.47 9.38 2.67
N VAL A 26 31.15 8.16 3.09
CA VAL A 26 32.13 7.25 3.75
C VAL A 26 32.24 5.89 3.07
N PHE A 27 31.11 5.26 2.71
CA PHE A 27 31.11 3.90 2.18
C PHE A 27 31.80 3.82 0.82
N ASN A 28 32.58 2.76 0.66
CA ASN A 28 32.99 2.33 -0.67
C ASN A 28 31.90 1.48 -1.34
N ILE A 29 32.07 1.18 -2.63
CA ILE A 29 31.08 0.41 -3.40
C ILE A 29 30.80 -0.99 -2.82
N LYS A 30 31.79 -1.63 -2.20
CA LYS A 30 31.62 -2.96 -1.58
C LYS A 30 30.71 -2.86 -0.36
N GLU A 31 30.94 -1.89 0.51
CA GLU A 31 30.10 -1.65 1.70
C GLU A 31 28.68 -1.24 1.30
N PHE A 32 28.54 -0.38 0.28
CA PHE A 32 27.22 -0.03 -0.25
C PHE A 32 26.46 -1.25 -0.77
N VAL A 33 27.11 -2.15 -1.51
CA VAL A 33 26.47 -3.38 -2.01
C VAL A 33 26.09 -4.33 -0.86
N SER A 34 26.94 -4.42 0.18
CA SER A 34 26.67 -5.27 1.35
C SER A 34 25.50 -4.75 2.19
N TYR A 35 25.49 -3.46 2.54
CA TYR A 35 24.50 -2.87 3.46
C TYR A 35 23.25 -2.32 2.76
N GLY A 36 23.34 -2.02 1.47
CA GLY A 36 22.28 -1.41 0.67
C GLY A 36 20.92 -2.13 0.78
N PRO A 37 20.83 -3.46 0.68
CA PRO A 37 19.54 -4.15 0.78
C PRO A 37 18.79 -3.90 2.10
N VAL A 38 19.52 -3.94 3.22
CA VAL A 38 18.96 -3.65 4.55
C VAL A 38 18.61 -2.17 4.65
N PHE A 39 19.50 -1.29 4.21
CA PHE A 39 19.25 0.15 4.17
C PHE A 39 17.95 0.51 3.43
N PHE A 40 17.75 0.03 2.19
CA PHE A 40 16.54 0.33 1.43
C PHE A 40 15.28 -0.25 2.07
N THR A 41 15.40 -1.43 2.69
CA THR A 41 14.30 -2.03 3.45
C THR A 41 13.92 -1.16 4.64
N MET A 42 14.89 -0.72 5.44
CA MET A 42 14.66 0.15 6.59
C MET A 42 14.15 1.53 6.18
N LEU A 43 14.67 2.08 5.08
CA LEU A 43 14.19 3.34 4.51
C LEU A 43 12.70 3.24 4.11
N TYR A 44 12.30 2.16 3.45
CA TYR A 44 10.91 1.90 3.12
C TYR A 44 10.03 1.82 4.39
N VAL A 45 10.50 1.13 5.43
CA VAL A 45 9.79 1.05 6.72
C VAL A 45 9.71 2.42 7.41
N SER A 46 10.76 3.23 7.38
CA SER A 46 10.74 4.59 7.94
C SER A 46 9.75 5.51 7.21
N ILE A 47 9.71 5.45 5.87
CA ILE A 47 8.72 6.18 5.07
C ILE A 47 7.31 5.70 5.44
N SER A 48 7.11 4.39 5.54
CA SER A 48 5.85 3.77 5.95
C SER A 48 5.38 4.24 7.34
N LEU A 49 6.25 4.18 8.35
CA LEU A 49 5.97 4.69 9.70
C LEU A 49 5.69 6.19 9.73
N SER A 50 6.39 6.98 8.91
CA SER A 50 6.13 8.42 8.83
C SER A 50 4.71 8.71 8.34
N ARG A 51 4.16 7.87 7.44
CA ARG A 51 2.78 8.00 6.94
C ARG A 51 1.74 7.68 8.01
N LEU A 52 1.93 6.59 8.76
CA LEU A 52 1.07 6.23 9.91
C LEU A 52 1.00 7.35 10.96
N ASN A 53 2.13 7.99 11.26
CA ASN A 53 2.19 9.10 12.21
C ASN A 53 1.64 10.41 11.63
N LEU A 54 1.70 10.60 10.31
CA LEU A 54 1.26 11.83 9.65
C LEU A 54 -0.27 11.95 9.59
N GLU A 55 -0.99 10.83 9.42
CA GLU A 55 -2.45 10.79 9.55
C GLU A 55 -2.94 11.19 10.96
N THR A 56 -2.08 11.12 11.97
CA THR A 56 -2.42 11.49 13.35
C THR A 56 -1.84 12.84 13.82
N ALA A 57 -0.87 13.43 13.11
CA ALA A 57 -0.12 14.59 13.59
C ALA A 57 -0.04 15.81 12.64
N GLY A 58 -0.51 15.75 11.39
CA GLY A 58 -0.79 16.94 10.57
C GLY A 58 0.36 17.93 10.24
N VAL A 59 1.63 17.63 10.51
CA VAL A 59 2.71 18.65 10.51
C VAL A 59 3.82 18.42 9.46
N LEU A 60 3.91 17.26 8.78
CA LEU A 60 4.93 17.02 7.74
C LEU A 60 4.33 16.92 6.33
N GLU A 61 3.70 18.00 5.89
CA GLU A 61 2.99 18.11 4.61
C GLU A 61 3.87 18.42 3.37
N ILE A 62 5.16 18.68 3.55
CA ILE A 62 5.89 19.53 2.59
C ILE A 62 6.63 18.76 1.47
N ILE A 63 6.99 17.49 1.66
CA ILE A 63 7.94 16.82 0.72
C ILE A 63 7.41 15.50 0.13
N THR A 64 6.69 14.67 0.89
CA THR A 64 6.21 13.35 0.44
C THR A 64 4.72 13.30 0.09
N ILE A 65 3.97 14.34 0.45
CA ILE A 65 2.51 14.47 0.33
C ILE A 65 2.03 14.70 -1.11
N PRO A 66 2.58 15.62 -1.92
CA PRO A 66 1.87 16.04 -3.14
C PRO A 66 1.71 14.93 -4.19
N ILE A 67 2.51 13.86 -4.13
CA ILE A 67 2.42 12.73 -5.06
C ILE A 67 1.40 11.67 -4.58
N TYR A 68 1.21 11.47 -3.28
CA TYR A 68 0.38 10.38 -2.74
C TYR A 68 -0.91 10.85 -2.04
N SER A 69 -0.94 12.03 -1.40
CA SER A 69 -2.19 12.59 -0.85
C SER A 69 -3.15 13.00 -1.96
N LYS A 70 -2.62 13.56 -3.05
CA LYS A 70 -3.35 13.79 -4.31
C LYS A 70 -3.83 12.48 -4.96
N PHE A 71 -3.23 11.35 -4.58
CA PHE A 71 -3.58 10.03 -5.12
C PHE A 71 -4.45 9.19 -4.18
N MET A 72 -4.60 9.52 -2.90
CA MET A 72 -5.40 8.72 -1.96
C MET A 72 -6.37 9.53 -1.11
N GLY A 73 -6.03 10.77 -0.73
CA GLY A 73 -6.94 11.68 -0.02
C GLY A 73 -8.13 12.11 -0.87
N ASP A 74 -7.89 12.38 -2.16
CA ASP A 74 -8.96 12.70 -3.13
C ASP A 74 -9.86 11.49 -3.42
N ILE A 75 -9.35 10.26 -3.24
CA ILE A 75 -10.04 9.06 -3.71
C ILE A 75 -11.05 8.50 -2.71
N SER A 76 -10.81 8.61 -1.40
CA SER A 76 -11.80 8.17 -0.40
C SER A 76 -12.82 9.24 -0.03
N GLY A 77 -12.48 10.53 -0.19
CA GLY A 77 -13.36 11.66 0.14
C GLY A 77 -14.38 11.99 -0.94
N ASP A 78 -13.96 11.96 -2.22
CA ASP A 78 -14.78 12.50 -3.32
C ASP A 78 -15.32 11.43 -4.29
N ILE A 79 -14.75 10.21 -4.30
CA ILE A 79 -15.25 9.14 -5.18
C ILE A 79 -16.33 8.35 -4.45
N THR A 80 -17.59 8.63 -4.76
CA THR A 80 -18.74 7.84 -4.30
C THR A 80 -18.61 6.41 -4.81
N MET A 81 -18.05 5.47 -4.05
CA MET A 81 -17.80 4.10 -4.54
C MET A 81 -19.11 3.32 -4.71
N TRP A 82 -19.23 2.53 -5.78
CA TRP A 82 -20.41 1.67 -5.93
C TRP A 82 -20.37 0.57 -4.90
N ALA A 83 -21.50 0.33 -4.24
CA ALA A 83 -21.71 -0.86 -3.45
C ALA A 83 -21.62 -2.08 -4.37
N PHE A 84 -20.80 -3.06 -4.00
CA PHE A 84 -20.61 -4.29 -4.78
C PHE A 84 -21.90 -5.08 -5.00
N GLU A 85 -22.91 -4.85 -4.17
CA GLU A 85 -24.24 -5.45 -4.26
C GLU A 85 -25.03 -4.99 -5.50
N SER A 86 -24.68 -3.82 -6.05
CA SER A 86 -25.23 -3.33 -7.32
C SER A 86 -24.67 -4.07 -8.54
N ALA A 87 -23.56 -4.80 -8.38
CA ALA A 87 -23.04 -5.65 -9.43
C ALA A 87 -23.93 -6.90 -9.51
N GLY A 88 -24.63 -7.09 -10.64
CA GLY A 88 -25.46 -8.27 -10.84
C GLY A 88 -24.78 -9.59 -10.40
N SER A 89 -25.57 -10.56 -9.95
CA SER A 89 -25.16 -11.73 -9.15
C SER A 89 -23.85 -12.43 -9.59
N GLU A 90 -23.64 -12.61 -10.89
CA GLU A 90 -22.41 -13.22 -11.43
C GLU A 90 -21.15 -12.40 -11.13
N THR A 91 -21.22 -11.07 -11.32
CA THR A 91 -20.09 -10.15 -11.09
C THR A 91 -19.80 -10.04 -9.61
N TYR A 92 -20.84 -9.95 -8.78
CA TYR A 92 -20.69 -9.97 -7.33
C TYR A 92 -19.99 -11.26 -6.83
N SER A 93 -20.38 -12.42 -7.36
CA SER A 93 -19.76 -13.70 -7.01
C SER A 93 -18.26 -13.74 -7.36
N LYS A 94 -17.88 -13.23 -8.54
CA LYS A 94 -16.47 -13.12 -8.96
C LYS A 94 -15.67 -12.19 -8.03
N ILE A 95 -16.20 -11.00 -7.74
CA ILE A 95 -15.57 -10.03 -6.82
C ILE A 95 -15.38 -10.66 -5.44
N LYS A 96 -16.40 -11.36 -4.90
CA LYS A 96 -16.32 -12.03 -3.60
C LYS A 96 -15.23 -13.10 -3.56
N LYS A 97 -15.06 -13.87 -4.64
CA LYS A 97 -13.99 -14.87 -4.75
C LYS A 97 -12.61 -14.21 -4.76
N ASP A 98 -12.43 -13.15 -5.55
CA ASP A 98 -11.18 -12.41 -5.63
C ASP A 98 -10.80 -11.78 -4.28
N ILE A 99 -11.76 -11.16 -3.58
CA ILE A 99 -11.56 -10.63 -2.22
C ILE A 99 -11.10 -11.73 -1.27
N LYS A 100 -11.73 -12.91 -1.31
CA LYS A 100 -11.34 -14.04 -0.45
C LYS A 100 -9.89 -14.47 -0.72
N ILE A 101 -9.48 -14.57 -1.99
CA ILE A 101 -8.11 -14.95 -2.37
C ILE A 101 -7.12 -13.91 -1.86
N VAL A 102 -7.37 -12.62 -2.11
CA VAL A 102 -6.50 -11.51 -1.67
C VAL A 102 -6.35 -11.51 -0.15
N THR A 103 -7.45 -11.69 0.59
CA THR A 103 -7.42 -11.76 2.06
C THR A 103 -6.59 -12.95 2.56
N ILE A 104 -6.72 -14.14 1.96
CA ILE A 104 -5.90 -15.31 2.33
C ILE A 104 -4.41 -15.03 2.08
N CYS A 105 -4.07 -14.47 0.91
CA CYS A 105 -2.69 -14.10 0.58
C CYS A 105 -2.13 -13.05 1.56
N ALA A 106 -2.93 -12.05 1.92
CA ALA A 106 -2.56 -11.02 2.89
C ALA A 106 -2.25 -11.60 4.28
N VAL A 107 -3.13 -12.48 4.79
CA VAL A 107 -2.91 -13.17 6.08
C VAL A 107 -1.68 -14.06 6.04
N ALA A 108 -1.48 -14.82 4.95
CA ALA A 108 -0.31 -15.68 4.80
C ALA A 108 0.99 -14.87 4.73
N ASN A 109 1.00 -13.76 3.99
CA ASN A 109 2.17 -12.87 3.90
C ASN A 109 2.50 -12.22 5.24
N PHE A 110 1.46 -11.82 5.99
CA PHE A 110 1.62 -11.29 7.33
C PHE A 110 2.25 -12.32 8.29
N ALA A 111 1.72 -13.55 8.31
CA ALA A 111 2.27 -14.63 9.13
C ALA A 111 3.74 -14.93 8.75
N LEU A 112 4.05 -14.97 7.45
CA LEU A 112 5.41 -15.21 6.97
C LEU A 112 6.37 -14.10 7.41
N ALA A 113 5.98 -12.83 7.27
CA ALA A 113 6.79 -11.70 7.69
C ALA A 113 7.02 -11.68 9.21
N PHE A 114 6.00 -12.02 10.00
CA PHE A 114 6.13 -12.14 11.45
C PHE A 114 7.11 -13.25 11.84
N VAL A 115 6.95 -14.45 11.25
CA VAL A 115 7.85 -15.58 11.48
C VAL A 115 9.29 -15.24 11.06
N ALA A 116 9.48 -14.62 9.89
CA ALA A 116 10.79 -14.16 9.43
C ALA A 116 11.40 -13.14 10.41
N GLY A 117 10.61 -12.16 10.86
CA GLY A 117 11.02 -11.18 11.86
C GLY A 117 11.48 -11.82 13.16
N CYS A 118 10.78 -12.85 13.64
CA CYS A 118 11.19 -13.63 14.82
C CYS A 118 12.52 -14.37 14.60
N PHE A 119 12.78 -14.91 13.41
CA PHE A 119 14.07 -15.52 13.09
C PHE A 119 15.22 -14.51 13.12
N TYR A 120 14.99 -13.26 12.71
CA TYR A 120 16.00 -12.20 12.79
C TYR A 120 16.36 -11.76 14.22
N VAL A 121 15.54 -12.10 15.22
CA VAL A 121 15.87 -11.86 16.64
C VAL A 121 16.94 -12.83 17.14
N GLN A 122 17.07 -14.00 16.51
CA GLN A 122 18.09 -14.98 16.88
C GLN A 122 19.50 -14.42 16.61
N TYR A 123 20.49 -14.91 17.34
CA TYR A 123 21.88 -14.54 17.14
C TYR A 123 22.49 -15.37 16.00
N LEU A 124 22.92 -14.70 14.95
CA LEU A 124 23.72 -15.24 13.86
C LEU A 124 25.17 -14.77 14.01
N PRO A 125 26.16 -15.58 13.62
CA PRO A 125 27.53 -15.11 13.52
C PRO A 125 27.67 -14.08 12.39
N ASN A 126 28.53 -13.08 12.57
CA ASN A 126 28.88 -12.04 11.59
C ASN A 126 27.71 -11.14 11.13
N GLU A 127 26.72 -10.90 11.99
CA GLU A 127 25.59 -10.04 11.64
C GLU A 127 25.96 -8.59 11.32
N SER A 128 27.06 -8.07 11.86
CA SER A 128 27.57 -6.72 11.55
C SER A 128 28.08 -6.57 10.11
N GLU A 129 28.24 -7.68 9.38
CA GLU A 129 28.48 -7.66 7.93
C GLU A 129 27.20 -7.44 7.12
N LEU A 130 26.03 -7.74 7.69
CA LEU A 130 24.72 -7.62 7.04
C LEU A 130 23.97 -6.37 7.50
N PHE A 131 24.06 -6.02 8.79
CA PHE A 131 23.37 -4.90 9.40
C PHE A 131 24.35 -3.84 9.83
N TRP A 132 24.39 -2.73 9.09
CA TRP A 132 25.29 -1.62 9.40
C TRP A 132 25.05 -1.03 10.81
N ALA A 133 23.79 -1.01 11.28
CA ALA A 133 23.45 -0.56 12.62
C ALA A 133 24.23 -1.31 13.73
N TYR A 134 24.48 -2.62 13.55
CA TYR A 134 25.24 -3.40 14.53
C TYR A 134 26.72 -3.04 14.50
N LYS A 135 27.29 -2.87 13.30
CA LYS A 135 28.67 -2.36 13.13
C LYS A 135 28.84 -0.99 13.79
N LEU A 136 27.87 -0.09 13.61
CA LEU A 136 27.85 1.21 14.28
C LEU A 136 27.91 1.07 15.81
N PHE A 137 27.11 0.17 16.40
CA PHE A 137 27.10 -0.08 17.84
C PHE A 137 28.41 -0.69 18.33
N GLU A 138 28.97 -1.66 17.61
CA GLU A 138 30.26 -2.28 17.93
C GLU A 138 31.42 -1.27 17.90
N ASP A 139 31.48 -0.44 16.85
CA ASP A 139 32.58 0.49 16.63
C ASP A 139 32.54 1.70 17.58
N HIS A 140 31.35 2.20 17.94
CA HIS A 140 31.20 3.46 18.70
C HIS A 140 30.71 3.27 20.14
N PHE A 141 30.05 2.15 20.46
CA PHE A 141 29.44 1.88 21.76
C PHE A 141 29.82 0.50 22.27
N SER A 142 31.11 0.14 22.18
CA SER A 142 31.61 -1.23 22.42
C SER A 142 31.13 -1.88 23.72
N SER A 143 30.99 -1.12 24.82
CA SER A 143 30.50 -1.66 26.09
C SER A 143 28.97 -1.82 26.17
N GLN A 144 28.19 -1.02 25.44
CA GLN A 144 26.73 -1.11 25.39
C GLN A 144 26.20 -1.86 24.15
N SER A 145 27.07 -2.19 23.20
CA SER A 145 26.72 -2.78 21.91
C SER A 145 25.79 -3.99 22.02
N PRO A 146 26.03 -4.99 22.90
CA PRO A 146 25.15 -6.14 23.03
C PRO A 146 23.71 -5.75 23.41
N ALA A 147 23.55 -4.78 24.32
CA ALA A 147 22.24 -4.32 24.75
C ALA A 147 21.52 -3.54 23.63
N LEU A 148 22.24 -2.65 22.93
CA LEU A 148 21.69 -1.89 21.80
C LEU A 148 21.26 -2.81 20.65
N THR A 149 22.07 -3.81 20.32
CA THR A 149 21.76 -4.81 19.29
C THR A 149 20.52 -5.62 19.66
N ILE A 150 20.39 -6.09 20.90
CA ILE A 150 19.18 -6.80 21.35
C ILE A 150 17.95 -5.91 21.25
N ILE A 151 18.04 -4.66 21.73
CA ILE A 151 16.92 -3.70 21.66
C ILE A 151 16.51 -3.47 20.20
N TYR A 152 17.48 -3.27 19.30
CA TYR A 152 17.23 -3.08 17.87
C TYR A 152 16.64 -4.33 17.20
N LYS A 153 17.08 -5.53 17.59
CA LYS A 153 16.52 -6.78 17.06
C LYS A 153 15.07 -6.99 17.46
N LEU A 154 14.72 -6.66 18.70
CA LEU A 154 13.35 -6.82 19.21
C LEU A 154 12.33 -5.95 18.45
N THR A 155 12.78 -4.92 17.72
CA THR A 155 11.88 -4.11 16.90
C THR A 155 11.64 -4.69 15.50
N ILE A 156 12.50 -5.59 15.00
CA ILE A 156 12.41 -6.15 13.64
C ILE A 156 11.05 -6.85 13.37
N PRO A 157 10.47 -7.66 14.28
CA PRO A 157 9.14 -8.24 14.06
C PRO A 157 8.05 -7.18 13.84
N LEU A 158 8.12 -6.07 14.57
CA LEU A 158 7.19 -4.95 14.42
C LEU A 158 7.41 -4.20 13.09
N MET A 159 8.66 -4.08 12.64
CA MET A 159 8.97 -3.52 11.32
C MET A 159 8.41 -4.39 10.20
N GLY A 160 8.47 -5.72 10.34
CA GLY A 160 7.83 -6.65 9.41
C GLY A 160 6.32 -6.43 9.29
N TYR A 161 5.63 -6.16 10.41
CA TYR A 161 4.22 -5.78 10.41
C TYR A 161 3.97 -4.52 9.56
N VAL A 162 4.72 -3.44 9.84
CA VAL A 162 4.54 -2.15 9.14
C VAL A 162 4.78 -2.31 7.65
N MET A 163 5.84 -3.02 7.27
CA MET A 163 6.19 -3.27 5.87
C MET A 163 5.04 -3.95 5.10
N VAL A 164 4.42 -4.97 5.71
CA VAL A 164 3.36 -5.76 5.09
C VAL A 164 2.04 -4.99 5.00
N VAL A 165 1.68 -4.21 6.02
CA VAL A 165 0.42 -3.46 6.03
C VAL A 165 0.31 -2.50 4.84
N HIS A 166 1.36 -1.72 4.54
CA HIS A 166 1.31 -0.78 3.42
C HIS A 166 1.27 -1.45 2.05
N ALA A 167 1.98 -2.57 1.89
CA ALA A 167 1.90 -3.37 0.67
C ALA A 167 0.47 -3.91 0.48
N ILE A 168 -0.14 -4.42 1.55
CA ILE A 168 -1.52 -4.91 1.55
C ILE A 168 -2.51 -3.78 1.23
N GLN A 169 -2.38 -2.60 1.86
CA GLN A 169 -3.22 -1.43 1.56
C GLN A 169 -3.19 -1.08 0.06
N SER A 170 -1.99 -1.06 -0.53
CA SER A 170 -1.80 -0.78 -1.96
C SER A 170 -2.47 -1.84 -2.85
N ILE A 171 -2.38 -3.12 -2.46
CA ILE A 171 -3.06 -4.22 -3.15
C ILE A 171 -4.58 -4.05 -3.06
N TYR A 172 -5.13 -3.84 -1.85
CA TYR A 172 -6.58 -3.64 -1.66
C TYR A 172 -7.09 -2.48 -2.50
N TYR A 173 -6.38 -1.37 -2.49
CA TYR A 173 -6.72 -0.20 -3.27
C TYR A 173 -6.75 -0.52 -4.79
N THR A 174 -5.72 -1.18 -5.30
CA THR A 174 -5.64 -1.58 -6.71
C THR A 174 -6.76 -2.54 -7.10
N GLN A 175 -7.07 -3.53 -6.24
CA GLN A 175 -8.18 -4.46 -6.46
C GLN A 175 -9.53 -3.74 -6.45
N HIS A 176 -9.69 -2.79 -5.53
CA HIS A 176 -10.90 -1.97 -5.46
C HIS A 176 -11.12 -1.19 -6.75
N MET A 177 -10.08 -0.52 -7.27
CA MET A 177 -10.13 0.18 -8.56
C MET A 177 -10.45 -0.76 -9.73
N LYS A 178 -9.82 -1.94 -9.76
CA LYS A 178 -10.12 -2.99 -10.75
C LYS A 178 -11.60 -3.39 -10.71
N PHE A 179 -12.20 -3.53 -9.52
CA PHE A 179 -13.62 -3.85 -9.39
C PHE A 179 -14.52 -2.71 -9.89
N GLN A 180 -14.22 -1.46 -9.55
CA GLN A 180 -14.98 -0.29 -10.04
C GLN A 180 -14.93 -0.21 -11.57
N MET A 181 -13.76 -0.42 -12.18
CA MET A 181 -13.60 -0.44 -13.64
C MET A 181 -14.36 -1.60 -14.29
N ASN A 182 -14.33 -2.80 -13.69
CA ASN A 182 -15.08 -3.95 -14.19
C ASN A 182 -16.60 -3.73 -14.14
N MET A 183 -17.11 -3.10 -13.08
CA MET A 183 -18.53 -2.78 -12.97
C MET A 183 -18.96 -1.73 -14.00
N LEU A 184 -18.15 -0.67 -14.21
CA LEU A 184 -18.38 0.33 -15.25
C LEU A 184 -18.36 -0.31 -16.65
N HIS A 185 -17.35 -1.13 -16.94
CA HIS A 185 -17.25 -1.84 -18.22
C HIS A 185 -18.49 -2.70 -18.48
N LYS A 186 -19.03 -3.37 -17.45
CA LYS A 186 -20.27 -4.12 -17.58
C LYS A 186 -21.45 -3.21 -17.94
N HIS A 187 -21.63 -2.07 -17.28
CA HIS A 187 -22.71 -1.13 -17.59
C HIS A 187 -22.60 -0.60 -19.03
N VAL A 188 -21.39 -0.26 -19.47
CA VAL A 188 -21.14 0.17 -20.86
C VAL A 188 -21.48 -0.93 -21.85
N LYS A 189 -21.09 -2.19 -21.58
CA LYS A 189 -21.40 -3.32 -22.46
C LYS A 189 -22.90 -3.58 -22.61
N HIS A 190 -23.68 -3.37 -21.55
CA HIS A 190 -25.13 -3.58 -21.56
C HIS A 190 -25.91 -2.29 -21.90
N LEU A 191 -25.25 -1.25 -22.43
CA LEU A 191 -25.94 -0.04 -22.90
C LEU A 191 -27.00 -0.38 -23.93
N THR A 192 -26.67 -1.27 -24.86
CA THR A 192 -27.52 -1.69 -25.99
C THR A 192 -28.28 -2.99 -25.73
N ASP A 193 -28.13 -3.60 -24.54
CA ASP A 193 -28.88 -4.79 -24.18
C ASP A 193 -30.32 -4.37 -23.85
N TYR A 194 -31.15 -4.35 -24.88
CA TYR A 194 -32.60 -4.27 -24.80
C TYR A 194 -33.18 -5.64 -25.15
N GLU A 195 -34.26 -6.04 -24.47
CA GLU A 195 -34.95 -7.28 -24.79
C GLU A 195 -35.46 -7.21 -26.25
N ASN A 196 -34.83 -8.01 -27.10
CA ASN A 196 -35.09 -8.31 -28.51
C ASN A 196 -33.99 -7.80 -29.46
N ASP A 197 -33.57 -8.72 -30.34
CA ASP A 197 -32.76 -8.57 -31.56
C ASP A 197 -33.39 -7.60 -32.61
N ARG A 198 -34.14 -6.59 -32.17
CA ARG A 198 -34.73 -5.55 -33.01
C ARG A 198 -33.74 -4.42 -33.21
N ILE A 199 -32.51 -4.71 -33.67
CA ILE A 199 -31.70 -3.66 -34.30
C ILE A 199 -32.33 -3.39 -35.67
N SER A 200 -33.50 -2.76 -35.69
CA SER A 200 -34.18 -2.25 -36.87
C SER A 200 -34.06 -0.73 -36.89
N GLU A 201 -34.12 -0.13 -38.08
CA GLU A 201 -34.14 1.33 -38.25
C GLU A 201 -35.27 2.00 -37.45
N GLU A 202 -36.29 1.24 -37.04
CA GLU A 202 -37.42 1.71 -36.23
C GLU A 202 -37.01 2.07 -34.79
N MET A 203 -35.97 1.46 -34.20
CA MET A 203 -35.46 1.84 -32.87
C MET A 203 -34.88 3.26 -32.85
N TYR A 204 -34.42 3.76 -33.99
CA TYR A 204 -33.94 5.14 -34.08
C TYR A 204 -35.07 6.15 -33.86
N TYR A 205 -36.33 5.78 -34.09
CA TYR A 205 -37.47 6.67 -33.91
C TYR A 205 -38.27 6.37 -32.64
N ASP A 206 -37.86 5.37 -31.86
CA ASP A 206 -38.48 5.02 -30.59
C ASP A 206 -37.96 5.96 -29.48
N GLU A 207 -38.82 6.89 -29.05
CA GLU A 207 -38.51 7.89 -28.03
C GLU A 207 -38.24 7.25 -26.65
N GLU A 208 -38.89 6.14 -26.31
CA GLU A 208 -38.68 5.42 -25.06
C GLU A 208 -37.29 4.76 -25.06
N TYR A 209 -36.92 4.12 -26.17
CA TYR A 209 -35.59 3.57 -26.39
C TYR A 209 -34.51 4.65 -26.30
N GLN A 210 -34.65 5.75 -27.04
CA GLN A 210 -33.68 6.85 -27.02
C GLN A 210 -33.53 7.46 -25.62
N THR A 211 -34.63 7.62 -24.89
CA THR A 211 -34.64 8.15 -23.52
C THR A 211 -33.88 7.22 -22.57
N GLU A 212 -34.11 5.91 -22.66
CA GLU A 212 -33.44 4.92 -21.81
C GLU A 212 -31.94 4.81 -22.14
N ILE A 213 -31.56 4.80 -23.42
CA ILE A 213 -30.15 4.86 -23.85
C ILE A 213 -29.47 6.13 -23.34
N CYS A 214 -30.09 7.30 -23.53
CA CYS A 214 -29.59 8.57 -23.01
C CYS A 214 -29.40 8.54 -21.49
N ARG A 215 -30.36 7.96 -20.74
CA ARG A 215 -30.28 7.80 -19.29
C ARG A 215 -29.09 6.93 -18.88
N ARG A 216 -28.91 5.77 -19.51
CA ARG A 216 -27.79 4.84 -19.20
C ARG A 216 -26.44 5.43 -19.59
N LEU A 217 -26.34 6.14 -20.72
CA LEU A 217 -25.12 6.84 -21.15
C LEU A 217 -24.75 7.96 -20.18
N ARG A 218 -25.71 8.81 -19.79
CA ARG A 218 -25.48 9.87 -18.81
C ARG A 218 -24.95 9.29 -17.50
N TYR A 219 -25.54 8.20 -17.01
CA TYR A 219 -25.06 7.49 -15.83
C TYR A 219 -23.61 7.00 -15.97
N CYS A 220 -23.25 6.40 -17.10
CA CYS A 220 -21.88 5.94 -17.35
C CYS A 220 -20.87 7.11 -17.44
N ILE A 221 -21.26 8.23 -18.06
CA ILE A 221 -20.41 9.43 -18.19
C ILE A 221 -20.19 10.08 -16.83
N GLU A 222 -21.25 10.34 -16.07
CA GLU A 222 -21.15 10.87 -14.70
C GLU A 222 -20.28 9.97 -13.83
N ARG A 223 -20.40 8.66 -14.00
CA ARG A 223 -19.58 7.69 -13.28
C ARG A 223 -18.11 7.76 -13.66
N HIS A 224 -17.80 7.79 -14.96
CA HIS A 224 -16.44 7.88 -15.44
C HIS A 224 -15.77 9.17 -14.96
N ILE A 225 -16.50 10.30 -15.00
CA ILE A 225 -16.05 11.58 -14.46
C ILE A 225 -15.72 11.44 -12.97
N ASN A 226 -16.57 10.79 -12.18
CA ASN A 226 -16.32 10.56 -10.75
C ASN A 226 -15.18 9.58 -10.45
N LEU A 227 -14.75 8.75 -11.42
CA LEU A 227 -13.59 7.85 -11.25
C LEU A 227 -12.26 8.48 -11.68
N VAL A 228 -12.31 9.53 -12.51
CA VAL A 228 -11.12 10.20 -13.08
C VAL A 228 -10.80 11.51 -12.35
N LYS A 229 -11.78 12.10 -11.66
CA LYS A 229 -11.56 13.18 -10.69
C LYS A 229 -10.66 12.70 -9.55
#